data_AF-A0A963HZ58-F1
#
_entry.id   AF-A0A963HZ58-F1
#
_cell.length_a   1.000
_cell.length_b   1.000
_cell.length_c   1.000
_cell.angle_alpha   90.00
_cell.angle_beta   90.00
_cell.angle_gamma   90.00
#
_symmetry.space_group_name_H-M   'P 1'
#
loop_
_entity.id
_entity.type
_entity.pdbx_description
1 polymer ?
#
loop_
_entity_poly.entity_id
_entity_poly.type
_entity_poly.pdbx_seq_one_letter_code
_entity_poly.pdbx_strand_id
1 'polypeptide(L)'
;IGAASLWMLRQIDSYAIEILLTLAIVTAGYSLAEHLHLSAPLYVVAAGLVIGNLGPGKALSERTQAHLFPFWQLIDEILNLLLFGLIGIELLALEFHGHHLMAGLVMIPMVLLARWISVAAPMHAMQRLLPERDEAHTVTVMAWGGLRGGISIALALSLPSGSERELIVWATYVVVLFSILVQATTLAPLMRRLGLSNPDPARHGGGHH
;
A
#
# COMPACT_ATOMS: atom_id res chain seq x y z
N ILE A 1 17.19 -13.39 12.40
CA ILE A 1 17.68 -12.65 11.21
C ILE A 1 17.75 -11.15 11.51
N GLY A 2 16.64 -10.49 11.88
CA GLY A 2 16.64 -9.06 12.24
C GLY A 2 17.71 -8.62 13.28
N ALA A 3 17.93 -9.41 14.33
CA ALA A 3 18.98 -9.12 15.33
C ALA A 3 20.41 -9.32 14.81
N ALA A 4 20.63 -10.29 13.91
CA ALA A 4 21.94 -10.56 13.32
C ALA A 4 22.32 -9.48 12.28
N SER A 5 21.34 -8.98 11.52
CA SER A 5 21.53 -7.85 10.61
C SER A 5 21.86 -6.55 11.33
N LEU A 6 21.25 -6.28 12.48
CA LEU A 6 21.58 -5.09 13.31
C LEU A 6 23.00 -5.14 13.86
N TRP A 7 23.51 -6.34 14.14
CA TRP A 7 24.89 -6.54 14.59
C TRP A 7 25.90 -6.33 13.45
N MET A 8 25.56 -6.73 12.22
CA MET A 8 26.39 -6.52 11.03
C MET A 8 26.42 -5.05 10.56
N LEU A 9 25.27 -4.36 10.61
CA LEU A 9 25.17 -2.92 10.29
C LEU A 9 26.06 -2.07 11.22
N ARG A 10 26.22 -2.47 12.48
CA ARG A 10 27.08 -1.77 13.44
C ARG A 10 28.58 -1.88 13.18
N GLN A 11 29.02 -2.79 12.31
CA GLN A 11 30.44 -2.94 11.98
C GLN A 11 30.85 -2.26 10.66
N ILE A 12 29.90 -1.70 9.90
CA ILE A 12 30.15 -1.27 8.53
C ILE A 12 29.65 0.17 8.33
N ASP A 13 30.59 1.11 8.22
CA ASP A 13 30.32 2.55 8.09
C ASP A 13 30.17 2.97 6.60
N SER A 14 29.36 2.23 5.83
CA SER A 14 29.15 2.50 4.39
C SER A 14 27.69 2.31 3.98
N TYR A 15 27.05 3.42 3.58
CA TYR A 15 25.65 3.47 3.15
C TYR A 15 25.32 2.46 2.03
N ALA A 16 26.26 2.19 1.12
CA ALA A 16 26.05 1.24 0.04
C ALA A 16 25.87 -0.19 0.56
N ILE A 17 26.64 -0.59 1.56
CA ILE A 17 26.55 -1.93 2.16
C ILE A 17 25.26 -2.05 2.98
N GLU A 18 24.88 -1.01 3.70
CA GLU A 18 23.62 -1.00 4.44
C GLU A 18 22.40 -1.15 3.51
N ILE A 19 22.37 -0.43 2.38
CA ILE A 19 21.31 -0.57 1.36
C ILE A 19 21.28 -2.01 0.82
N LEU A 20 22.43 -2.56 0.41
CA LEU A 20 22.52 -3.94 -0.07
C LEU A 20 22.07 -4.95 0.98
N LEU A 21 22.38 -4.71 2.26
CA LEU A 21 21.93 -5.55 3.36
C LEU A 21 20.41 -5.49 3.50
N THR A 22 19.79 -4.32 3.38
CA THR A 22 18.31 -4.22 3.41
C THR A 22 17.66 -5.01 2.27
N LEU A 23 18.23 -4.94 1.06
CA LEU A 23 17.79 -5.75 -0.08
C LEU A 23 17.97 -7.25 0.19
N ALA A 24 19.11 -7.64 0.74
CA ALA A 24 19.41 -9.03 1.07
C ALA A 24 18.45 -9.57 2.15
N ILE A 25 18.14 -8.78 3.18
CA ILE A 25 17.20 -9.18 4.24
C ILE A 25 15.81 -9.40 3.67
N VAL A 26 15.34 -8.50 2.80
CA VAL A 26 14.02 -8.61 2.16
C VAL A 26 13.98 -9.82 1.23
N THR A 27 14.96 -9.99 0.35
CA THR A 27 14.96 -11.07 -0.65
C THR A 27 15.24 -12.45 -0.04
N ALA A 28 16.28 -12.59 0.78
CA ALA A 28 16.61 -13.84 1.45
C ALA A 28 15.54 -14.23 2.48
N GLY A 29 15.02 -13.25 3.21
CA GLY A 29 13.96 -13.48 4.17
C GLY A 29 12.62 -13.84 3.53
N TYR A 30 12.29 -13.24 2.38
CA TYR A 30 11.13 -13.65 1.57
C TYR A 30 11.25 -15.11 1.14
N SER A 31 12.38 -15.51 0.54
CA SER A 31 12.62 -16.89 0.13
C SER A 31 12.57 -17.86 1.33
N LEU A 32 13.19 -17.50 2.44
CA LEU A 32 13.16 -18.32 3.66
C LEU A 32 11.73 -18.49 4.19
N ALA A 33 10.91 -17.43 4.18
CA ALA A 33 9.52 -17.51 4.61
C ALA A 33 8.70 -18.46 3.74
N GLU A 34 8.91 -18.46 2.42
CA GLU A 34 8.26 -19.43 1.51
C GLU A 34 8.67 -20.88 1.81
N HIS A 35 9.97 -21.13 2.03
CA HIS A 35 10.47 -22.47 2.39
C HIS A 35 9.89 -22.99 3.71
N LEU A 36 9.60 -22.09 4.64
CA LEU A 36 8.96 -22.41 5.91
C LEU A 36 7.43 -22.46 5.83
N HIS A 37 6.84 -22.34 4.63
CA HIS A 37 5.40 -22.25 4.41
C HIS A 37 4.71 -21.12 5.20
N LEU A 38 5.43 -20.03 5.47
CA LEU A 38 4.92 -18.82 6.09
C LEU A 38 4.55 -17.78 5.03
N SER A 39 3.77 -16.76 5.42
CA SER A 39 3.44 -15.65 4.51
C SER A 39 4.68 -14.77 4.26
N ALA A 40 5.32 -14.97 3.11
CA ALA A 40 6.46 -14.19 2.68
C ALA A 40 6.18 -12.68 2.55
N PRO A 41 5.02 -12.23 2.04
CA PRO A 41 4.66 -10.81 2.06
C PRO A 41 4.57 -10.24 3.48
N LEU A 42 3.99 -10.99 4.43
CA LEU A 42 3.89 -10.54 5.82
C LEU A 42 5.27 -10.44 6.48
N TYR A 43 6.17 -11.37 6.19
CA TYR A 43 7.56 -11.30 6.66
C TYR A 43 8.23 -10.01 6.18
N VAL A 44 8.11 -9.67 4.89
CA VAL A 44 8.73 -8.47 4.32
C VAL A 44 8.16 -7.20 4.96
N VAL A 45 6.85 -7.13 5.20
CA VAL A 45 6.22 -6.01 5.92
C VAL A 45 6.75 -5.90 7.35
N ALA A 46 6.84 -7.01 8.07
CA ALA A 46 7.37 -7.02 9.44
C ALA A 46 8.85 -6.60 9.46
N ALA A 47 9.67 -7.11 8.54
CA ALA A 47 11.07 -6.71 8.41
C ALA A 47 11.22 -5.23 8.08
N GLY A 48 10.39 -4.71 7.16
CA GLY A 48 10.35 -3.29 6.81
C GLY A 48 9.95 -2.41 8.00
N LEU A 49 8.94 -2.81 8.78
CA LEU A 49 8.53 -2.10 9.99
C LEU A 49 9.65 -2.09 11.04
N VAL A 50 10.35 -3.21 11.23
CA VAL A 50 11.48 -3.31 12.16
C VAL A 50 12.63 -2.40 11.70
N ILE A 51 13.03 -2.46 10.44
CA ILE A 51 14.13 -1.63 9.91
C ILE A 51 13.75 -0.14 9.95
N GLY A 52 12.52 0.20 9.54
CA GLY A 52 12.02 1.56 9.52
C GLY A 52 11.86 2.17 10.92
N ASN A 53 11.45 1.38 11.91
CA ASN A 53 11.24 1.85 13.28
C ASN A 53 12.51 1.84 14.15
N LEU A 54 13.46 0.92 13.89
CA LEU A 54 14.73 0.87 14.64
C LEU A 54 15.83 1.76 14.02
N GLY A 55 15.64 2.27 12.80
CA GLY A 55 16.60 3.10 12.09
C GLY A 55 16.92 4.46 12.77
N PRO A 56 15.91 5.28 13.13
CA PRO A 56 16.16 6.60 13.71
C PRO A 56 16.77 6.52 15.13
N GLY A 57 18.05 6.88 15.25
CA GLY A 57 18.71 7.17 16.53
C GLY A 57 19.26 5.99 17.33
N LYS A 58 19.07 4.72 16.90
CA LYS A 58 19.60 3.53 17.62
C LYS A 58 20.46 2.58 16.78
N ALA A 59 20.26 2.52 15.47
CA ALA A 59 20.89 1.50 14.61
C ALA A 59 21.52 2.04 13.31
N LEU A 60 21.00 3.12 12.70
CA LEU A 60 21.56 3.70 11.47
C LEU A 60 22.02 5.15 11.68
N SER A 61 23.16 5.51 11.09
CA SER A 61 23.63 6.90 11.08
C SER A 61 22.66 7.81 10.31
N GLU A 62 22.62 9.10 10.64
CA GLU A 62 21.79 10.09 9.91
C GLU A 62 22.16 10.14 8.41
N ARG A 63 23.45 9.97 8.10
CA ARG A 63 23.95 9.94 6.73
C ARG A 63 23.44 8.72 5.96
N THR A 64 23.34 7.55 6.60
CA THR A 64 22.82 6.37 5.92
C THR A 64 21.31 6.48 5.71
N GLN A 65 20.56 7.00 6.68
CA GLN A 65 19.12 7.26 6.51
C GLN A 65 18.84 8.19 5.32
N ALA A 66 19.65 9.24 5.15
CA ALA A 66 19.53 10.18 4.04
C ALA A 66 19.74 9.54 2.66
N HIS A 67 20.37 8.37 2.56
CA HIS A 67 20.54 7.63 1.31
C HIS A 67 19.58 6.44 1.17
N LEU A 68 19.28 5.75 2.27
CA LEU A 68 18.42 4.58 2.28
C LEU A 68 16.98 4.92 1.93
N PHE A 69 16.40 5.97 2.53
CA PHE A 69 15.00 6.34 2.25
C PHE A 69 14.79 6.76 0.78
N PRO A 70 15.61 7.67 0.20
CA PRO A 70 15.47 8.00 -1.21
C PRO A 70 15.71 6.80 -2.13
N PHE A 71 16.66 5.91 -1.79
CA PHE A 71 16.89 4.70 -2.58
C PHE A 71 15.63 3.83 -2.64
N TRP A 72 15.00 3.54 -1.49
CA TRP A 72 13.77 2.74 -1.46
C TRP A 72 12.59 3.47 -2.11
N GLN A 73 12.54 4.80 -2.02
CA GLN A 73 11.57 5.60 -2.74
C GLN A 73 11.74 5.46 -4.26
N LEU A 74 12.99 5.51 -4.77
CA LEU A 74 13.26 5.28 -6.19
C LEU A 74 12.85 3.86 -6.63
N ILE A 75 13.08 2.85 -5.79
CA ILE A 75 12.61 1.49 -6.06
C ILE A 75 11.07 1.44 -6.10
N ASP A 76 10.36 2.05 -5.15
CA ASP A 76 8.89 2.15 -5.17
C ASP A 76 8.40 2.85 -6.44
N GLU A 77 9.02 3.96 -6.83
CA GLU A 77 8.70 4.70 -8.05
C GLU A 77 8.89 3.85 -9.30
N ILE A 78 10.03 3.16 -9.43
CA ILE A 78 10.32 2.27 -10.57
C ILE A 78 9.31 1.11 -10.61
N LEU A 79 9.09 0.41 -9.49
CA LEU A 79 8.16 -0.71 -9.42
C LEU A 79 6.73 -0.29 -9.74
N ASN A 80 6.32 0.90 -9.29
CA ASN A 80 5.01 1.45 -9.56
C ASN A 80 4.86 1.86 -11.04
N LEU A 81 5.90 2.45 -11.65
CA LEU A 81 5.93 2.72 -13.09
C LEU A 81 5.83 1.43 -13.92
N LEU A 82 6.58 0.40 -13.53
CA LEU A 82 6.51 -0.92 -14.16
C LEU A 82 5.12 -1.54 -14.00
N LEU A 83 4.54 -1.47 -12.81
CA LEU A 83 3.19 -1.97 -12.55
C LEU A 83 2.17 -1.29 -13.47
N PHE A 84 2.18 0.05 -13.55
CA PHE A 84 1.26 0.77 -14.45
C PHE A 84 1.52 0.48 -15.93
N GLY A 85 2.78 0.35 -16.33
CA GLY A 85 3.14 -0.04 -17.69
C GLY A 85 2.62 -1.44 -18.05
N LEU A 86 2.81 -2.43 -17.17
CA LEU A 86 2.31 -3.79 -17.36
C LEU A 86 0.78 -3.85 -17.39
N ILE A 87 0.11 -3.13 -16.49
CA ILE A 87 -1.36 -2.98 -16.48
C ILE A 87 -1.82 -2.42 -17.83
N GLY A 88 -1.15 -1.38 -18.35
CA GLY A 88 -1.49 -0.77 -19.63
C GLY A 88 -1.27 -1.70 -20.84
N ILE A 89 -0.23 -2.52 -20.82
CA ILE A 89 0.03 -3.52 -21.88
C ILE A 89 -1.03 -4.63 -21.83
N GLU A 90 -1.35 -5.14 -20.65
CA GLU A 90 -2.36 -6.20 -20.46
C GLU A 90 -3.73 -5.75 -20.98
N LEU A 91 -4.09 -4.46 -20.81
CA LEU A 91 -5.33 -3.89 -21.36
C LEU A 91 -5.46 -4.06 -22.87
N LEU A 92 -4.36 -3.92 -23.60
CA LEU A 92 -4.37 -4.05 -25.06
C LEU A 92 -4.60 -5.49 -25.50
N ALA A 93 -4.29 -6.47 -24.64
CA ALA A 93 -4.51 -7.89 -24.88
C ALA A 93 -5.94 -8.35 -24.50
N LEU A 94 -6.74 -7.51 -23.83
CA LEU A 94 -8.10 -7.87 -23.44
C LEU A 94 -9.08 -7.75 -24.61
N GLU A 95 -9.77 -8.84 -24.90
CA GLU A 95 -10.85 -8.86 -25.91
C GLU A 95 -12.13 -8.21 -25.34
N PHE A 96 -12.55 -7.13 -25.98
CA PHE A 96 -13.74 -6.38 -25.56
C PHE A 96 -15.02 -7.04 -26.05
N HIS A 97 -15.65 -7.85 -25.21
CA HIS A 97 -17.04 -8.27 -25.43
C HIS A 97 -17.99 -7.39 -24.60
N GLY A 98 -19.05 -6.88 -25.22
CA GLY A 98 -20.00 -5.97 -24.56
C GLY A 98 -20.63 -6.51 -23.27
N HIS A 99 -20.69 -7.84 -23.11
CA HIS A 99 -21.17 -8.49 -21.90
C HIS A 99 -20.21 -8.33 -20.70
N HIS A 100 -18.89 -8.32 -20.94
CA HIS A 100 -17.89 -8.12 -19.89
C HIS A 100 -17.90 -6.68 -19.36
N LEU A 101 -18.20 -5.69 -20.22
CA LEU A 101 -18.34 -4.28 -19.83
C LEU A 101 -19.45 -4.06 -18.81
N MET A 102 -20.61 -4.68 -19.01
CA MET A 102 -21.72 -4.57 -18.06
C MET A 102 -21.40 -5.28 -16.74
N ALA A 103 -20.78 -6.45 -16.78
CA ALA A 103 -20.34 -7.15 -15.57
C ALA A 103 -19.32 -6.33 -14.76
N GLY A 104 -18.33 -5.72 -15.42
CA GLY A 104 -17.37 -4.83 -14.77
C GLY A 104 -18.02 -3.60 -14.14
N LEU A 105 -19.00 -3.00 -14.81
CA LEU A 105 -19.72 -1.82 -14.30
C LEU A 105 -20.55 -2.14 -13.04
N VAL A 106 -21.16 -3.33 -12.96
CA VAL A 106 -21.89 -3.80 -11.77
C VAL A 106 -20.93 -4.15 -10.63
N MET A 107 -19.73 -4.64 -10.95
CA MET A 107 -18.71 -4.96 -9.95
C MET A 107 -18.14 -3.73 -9.24
N ILE A 108 -18.10 -2.56 -9.90
CA ILE A 108 -17.63 -1.31 -9.28
C ILE A 108 -18.39 -0.98 -7.98
N PRO A 109 -19.72 -0.77 -7.98
CA PRO A 109 -20.45 -0.44 -6.76
C PRO A 109 -20.39 -1.59 -5.74
N MET A 110 -20.38 -2.85 -6.19
CA MET A 110 -20.29 -4.01 -5.30
C MET A 110 -18.96 -4.05 -4.53
N VAL A 111 -17.83 -3.84 -5.21
CA VAL A 111 -16.50 -3.79 -4.57
C VAL A 111 -16.37 -2.55 -3.68
N LEU A 112 -16.89 -1.40 -4.10
CA LEU A 112 -16.88 -0.19 -3.28
C LEU A 112 -17.68 -0.37 -1.99
N LEU A 113 -18.86 -0.98 -2.06
CA LEU A 113 -19.68 -1.32 -0.89
C LEU A 113 -18.97 -2.33 0.01
N ALA A 114 -18.41 -3.40 -0.56
CA ALA A 114 -17.64 -4.39 0.19
C ALA A 114 -16.45 -3.76 0.92
N ARG A 115 -15.73 -2.85 0.25
CA ARG A 115 -14.62 -2.08 0.87
C ARG A 115 -15.14 -1.20 2.00
N TRP A 116 -16.24 -0.48 1.79
CA TRP A 116 -16.84 0.36 2.81
C TRP A 116 -17.23 -0.43 4.05
N ILE A 117 -17.88 -1.58 3.88
CA ILE A 117 -18.27 -2.46 4.99
C ILE A 117 -17.02 -2.99 5.71
N SER A 118 -16.01 -3.43 4.95
CA SER A 118 -14.77 -3.99 5.50
C SER A 118 -13.95 -2.99 6.31
N VAL A 119 -13.99 -1.70 5.94
CA VAL A 119 -13.32 -0.62 6.69
C VAL A 119 -14.21 -0.11 7.83
N ALA A 120 -15.51 0.05 7.60
CA ALA A 120 -16.44 0.57 8.59
C ALA A 120 -16.65 -0.39 9.76
N ALA A 121 -16.68 -1.71 9.54
CA ALA A 121 -16.89 -2.69 10.60
C ALA A 121 -15.82 -2.65 11.72
N PRO A 122 -14.50 -2.76 11.43
CA PRO A 122 -13.46 -2.62 12.45
C PRO A 122 -13.39 -1.21 13.02
N MET A 123 -13.69 -0.16 12.25
CA MET A 123 -13.70 1.20 12.79
C MET A 123 -14.84 1.41 13.79
N HIS A 124 -16.05 0.94 13.50
CA HIS A 124 -17.18 1.02 14.44
C HIS A 124 -16.91 0.18 15.69
N ALA A 125 -16.28 -0.99 15.55
CA ALA A 125 -15.84 -1.79 16.69
C ALA A 125 -14.82 -1.02 17.54
N MET A 126 -13.84 -0.34 16.91
CA MET A 126 -12.84 0.47 17.59
C MET A 126 -13.45 1.72 18.25
N GLN A 127 -14.42 2.39 17.62
CA GLN A 127 -15.14 3.54 18.18
C GLN A 127 -15.96 3.16 19.42
N ARG A 128 -16.49 1.93 19.49
CA ARG A 128 -17.13 1.41 20.71
C ARG A 128 -16.15 1.19 21.85
N LEU A 129 -14.88 0.94 21.55
CA LEU A 129 -13.82 0.71 22.53
C LEU A 129 -13.10 2.01 22.93
N LEU A 130 -13.03 3.01 22.04
CA LEU A 130 -12.40 4.31 22.25
C LEU A 130 -13.31 5.47 21.76
N PRO A 131 -14.31 5.88 22.56
CA PRO A 131 -15.30 6.89 22.15
C PRO A 131 -14.73 8.30 21.89
N GLU A 132 -13.56 8.61 22.45
CA GLU A 132 -12.88 9.91 22.35
C GLU A 132 -12.28 10.18 20.96
N ARG A 133 -12.26 9.19 20.05
CA ARG A 133 -11.70 9.29 18.70
C ARG A 133 -12.78 9.28 17.61
N ASP A 134 -13.88 9.98 17.85
CA ASP A 134 -14.99 10.05 16.90
C ASP A 134 -14.69 11.04 15.76
N GLU A 135 -13.83 10.61 14.83
CA GLU A 135 -13.64 11.29 13.55
C GLU A 135 -14.51 10.59 12.50
N ALA A 136 -15.80 10.92 12.43
CA ALA A 136 -16.76 10.37 11.47
C ALA A 136 -16.27 10.47 9.99
N HIS A 137 -15.33 11.37 9.72
CA HIS A 137 -14.77 11.63 8.39
C HIS A 137 -13.58 10.69 8.08
N THR A 138 -12.97 10.08 9.10
CA THR A 138 -11.79 9.21 8.97
C THR A 138 -12.13 7.87 8.35
N VAL A 139 -13.31 7.30 8.61
CA VAL A 139 -13.81 6.10 7.90
C VAL A 139 -13.90 6.36 6.40
N THR A 140 -14.50 7.48 6.03
CA THR A 140 -14.68 7.87 4.61
C THR A 140 -13.33 8.09 3.94
N VAL A 141 -12.40 8.80 4.60
CA VAL A 141 -11.06 9.04 4.04
C VAL A 141 -10.24 7.75 3.95
N MET A 142 -10.31 6.85 4.93
CA MET A 142 -9.61 5.57 4.89
C MET A 142 -10.19 4.62 3.84
N ALA A 143 -11.52 4.57 3.69
CA ALA A 143 -12.18 3.74 2.68
C ALA A 143 -11.92 4.26 1.26
N TRP A 144 -11.85 5.59 1.07
CA TRP A 144 -11.60 6.23 -0.23
C TRP A 144 -10.10 6.32 -0.57
N GLY A 145 -9.24 6.40 0.44
CA GLY A 145 -7.78 6.56 0.31
C GLY A 145 -7.00 5.25 0.14
N GLY A 146 -7.65 4.09 0.29
CA GLY A 146 -7.08 2.74 0.06
C GLY A 146 -6.83 2.44 -1.43
N LEU A 147 -6.06 3.31 -2.09
CA LEU A 147 -5.74 3.29 -3.50
C LEU A 147 -4.46 2.49 -3.73
N ARG A 148 -4.58 1.24 -4.20
CA ARG A 148 -3.59 0.49 -4.99
C ARG A 148 -4.09 -0.93 -5.24
N GLY A 149 -4.54 -1.20 -6.46
CA GLY A 149 -5.11 -2.49 -6.90
C GLY A 149 -4.14 -3.43 -7.62
N GLY A 150 -2.84 -3.11 -7.66
CA GLY A 150 -1.84 -3.91 -8.37
C GLY A 150 -1.74 -5.35 -7.88
N ILE A 151 -1.83 -5.56 -6.56
CA ILE A 151 -1.84 -6.89 -5.96
C ILE A 151 -3.07 -7.68 -6.40
N SER A 152 -4.23 -7.04 -6.49
CA SER A 152 -5.47 -7.69 -6.97
C SER A 152 -5.34 -8.16 -8.43
N ILE A 153 -4.69 -7.38 -9.30
CA ILE A 153 -4.43 -7.78 -10.68
C ILE A 153 -3.46 -8.96 -10.73
N ALA A 154 -2.38 -8.92 -9.95
CA ALA A 154 -1.42 -10.03 -9.90
C ALA A 154 -2.09 -11.34 -9.45
N LEU A 155 -2.97 -11.28 -8.44
CA LEU A 155 -3.76 -12.42 -7.99
C LEU A 155 -4.74 -12.92 -9.06
N ALA A 156 -5.42 -12.01 -9.77
CA ALA A 156 -6.32 -12.38 -10.86
C ALA A 156 -5.56 -13.07 -12.02
N LEU A 157 -4.37 -12.57 -12.36
CA LEU A 157 -3.53 -13.15 -13.41
C LEU A 157 -2.96 -14.52 -13.03
N SER A 158 -2.76 -14.78 -11.73
CA SER A 158 -2.29 -16.06 -11.19
C SER A 158 -3.35 -17.18 -11.24
N LEU A 159 -4.59 -16.88 -11.63
CA LEU A 159 -5.64 -17.90 -11.75
C LEU A 159 -5.37 -18.84 -12.95
N PRO A 160 -5.74 -20.13 -12.84
CA PRO A 160 -5.64 -21.08 -13.96
C PRO A 160 -6.46 -20.62 -15.17
N SER A 161 -5.97 -20.93 -16.37
CA SER A 161 -6.62 -20.60 -17.64
C SER A 161 -8.03 -21.20 -17.73
N GLY A 162 -9.05 -20.36 -17.99
CA GLY A 162 -10.45 -20.77 -18.15
C GLY A 162 -11.36 -19.57 -18.45
N SER A 163 -12.61 -19.82 -18.86
CA SER A 163 -13.60 -18.77 -19.17
C SER A 163 -13.87 -17.83 -17.98
N GLU A 164 -13.82 -18.36 -16.76
CA GLU A 164 -14.00 -17.59 -15.52
C GLU A 164 -12.83 -16.64 -15.26
N ARG A 165 -11.60 -17.01 -15.67
CA ARG A 165 -10.41 -16.18 -15.50
C ARG A 165 -10.54 -14.89 -16.31
N GLU A 166 -10.99 -14.98 -17.55
CA GLU A 166 -11.19 -13.81 -18.40
C GLU A 166 -12.18 -12.84 -17.76
N LEU A 167 -13.32 -13.33 -17.27
CA LEU A 167 -14.30 -12.51 -16.58
C LEU A 167 -13.73 -11.84 -15.31
N ILE A 168 -13.01 -12.59 -14.48
CA ILE A 168 -12.42 -12.09 -13.23
C ILE A 168 -11.31 -11.06 -13.50
N VAL A 169 -10.43 -11.34 -14.46
CA VAL A 169 -9.37 -10.41 -14.87
C VAL A 169 -10.00 -9.12 -15.38
N TRP A 170 -11.01 -9.22 -16.25
CA TRP A 170 -11.70 -8.06 -16.81
C TRP A 170 -12.40 -7.22 -15.74
N ALA A 171 -13.12 -7.87 -14.81
CA ALA A 171 -13.77 -7.19 -13.68
C ALA A 171 -12.76 -6.51 -12.75
N THR A 172 -11.68 -7.22 -12.39
CA THR A 172 -10.59 -6.68 -11.56
C THR A 172 -9.96 -5.47 -12.23
N TYR A 173 -9.74 -5.56 -13.55
CA TYR A 173 -9.15 -4.50 -14.33
C TYR A 173 -10.00 -3.22 -14.33
N VAL A 174 -11.30 -3.34 -14.62
CA VAL A 174 -12.23 -2.20 -14.60
C VAL A 174 -12.32 -1.55 -13.22
N VAL A 175 -12.38 -2.35 -12.16
CA VAL A 175 -12.41 -1.83 -10.79
C VAL A 175 -11.12 -1.09 -10.43
N VAL A 176 -9.97 -1.64 -10.82
CA VAL A 176 -8.67 -1.01 -10.54
C VAL A 176 -8.50 0.27 -11.35
N LEU A 177 -8.85 0.28 -12.64
CA LEU A 177 -8.85 1.49 -13.45
C LEU A 177 -9.78 2.57 -12.87
N PHE A 178 -10.99 2.20 -12.48
CA PHE A 178 -11.92 3.12 -11.83
C PHE A 178 -11.32 3.68 -10.54
N SER A 179 -10.70 2.84 -9.71
CA SER A 179 -10.02 3.28 -8.48
C SER A 179 -8.90 4.28 -8.79
N ILE A 180 -8.05 4.00 -9.78
CA ILE A 180 -6.93 4.88 -10.12
C ILE A 180 -7.43 6.21 -10.72
N LEU A 181 -8.36 6.16 -11.69
CA LEU A 181 -8.80 7.36 -12.41
C LEU A 181 -9.76 8.21 -11.59
N VAL A 182 -10.74 7.58 -10.94
CA VAL A 182 -11.81 8.28 -10.22
C VAL A 182 -11.43 8.47 -8.77
N GLN A 183 -11.04 7.44 -8.03
CA GLN A 183 -10.75 7.61 -6.60
C GLN A 183 -9.49 8.44 -6.36
N ALA A 184 -8.43 8.30 -7.18
CA ALA A 184 -7.21 9.12 -6.97
C ALA A 184 -7.45 10.61 -7.26
N THR A 185 -8.22 10.96 -8.29
CA THR A 185 -8.54 12.35 -8.60
C THR A 185 -9.59 12.94 -7.66
N THR A 186 -10.52 12.13 -7.15
CA THR A 186 -11.59 12.58 -6.23
C THR A 186 -11.15 12.64 -4.76
N LEU A 187 -10.04 12.02 -4.38
CA LEU A 187 -9.56 12.03 -2.99
C LEU A 187 -9.16 13.44 -2.53
N ALA A 188 -8.39 14.18 -3.33
CA ALA A 188 -7.99 15.55 -3.00
C ALA A 188 -9.17 16.52 -2.79
N PRO A 189 -10.18 16.60 -3.69
CA PRO A 189 -11.37 17.43 -3.46
C PRO A 189 -12.25 16.89 -2.33
N LEU A 190 -12.31 15.57 -2.10
CA LEU A 190 -13.02 15.00 -0.96
C LEU A 190 -12.40 15.46 0.37
N MET A 191 -11.08 15.39 0.52
CA MET A 191 -10.39 15.87 1.73
C MET A 191 -10.63 17.37 1.98
N ARG A 192 -10.66 18.18 0.92
CA ARG A 192 -10.99 19.61 1.01
C ARG A 192 -12.43 19.85 1.47
N ARG A 193 -13.39 19.09 0.93
CA ARG A 193 -14.80 19.18 1.32
C ARG A 193 -15.05 18.74 2.76
N LEU A 194 -14.26 17.78 3.26
CA LEU A 194 -14.34 17.29 4.62
C LEU A 194 -13.61 18.21 5.64
N GLY A 195 -13.05 19.35 5.20
CA GLY A 195 -12.42 20.33 6.09
C GLY A 195 -11.06 19.90 6.67
N LEU A 196 -10.50 18.78 6.22
CA LEU A 196 -9.25 18.20 6.74
C LEU A 196 -7.98 18.82 6.14
N SER A 197 -8.11 19.71 5.14
CA SER A 197 -6.99 20.36 4.45
C SER A 197 -6.59 21.72 5.04
N ASN A 198 -7.03 22.06 6.25
CA ASN A 198 -6.62 23.29 6.92
C ASN A 198 -5.83 22.97 8.19
N PRO A 199 -4.48 23.03 8.16
CA PRO A 199 -3.72 23.14 9.39
C PRO A 199 -4.01 24.54 9.93
N ASP A 200 -4.92 24.65 10.90
CA ASP A 200 -5.20 25.90 11.60
C ASP A 200 -3.90 26.39 12.28
N PRO A 201 -3.28 27.50 11.83
CA PRO A 201 -2.04 28.01 12.42
C PRO A 201 -2.26 28.57 13.84
N ALA A 202 -3.51 28.69 14.31
CA ALA A 202 -3.86 29.47 15.49
C ALA A 202 -3.74 28.75 16.84
N ARG A 203 -3.36 27.46 16.89
CA ARG A 203 -3.27 26.70 18.17
C ARG A 203 -1.89 26.62 18.81
N HIS A 204 -0.87 27.32 18.31
CA HIS A 204 0.48 27.39 18.92
C HIS A 204 0.90 28.82 19.33
N GLY A 205 -0.07 29.69 19.62
CA GLY A 205 0.20 31.03 20.16
C GLY A 205 -0.83 31.42 21.21
N GLY A 206 -0.69 30.92 22.44
CA GLY A 206 -1.64 31.25 23.49
C GLY A 206 -1.33 30.69 24.87
N GLY A 207 -0.29 31.23 25.51
CA GLY A 207 -0.27 31.41 26.96
C GLY A 207 0.20 30.24 27.81
N HIS A 208 1.43 30.32 28.30
CA HIS A 208 1.62 30.50 29.75
C HIS A 208 2.86 31.38 29.97
N HIS A 209 2.58 32.54 30.57
CA HIS A 209 3.52 33.37 31.30
C HIS A 209 4.16 32.61 32.46
#